data_AF-A0A0A7I3H1-F1
#
_entry.id   AF-A0A0A7I3H1-F1
#
_cell.length_a   1.000
_cell.length_b   1.000
_cell.length_c   1.000
_cell.angle_alpha   90.00
_cell.angle_beta   90.00
_cell.angle_gamma   90.00
#
_symmetry.space_group_name_H-M   'P 1'
#
loop_
_entity.id
_entity.type
_entity.pdbx_description
1 polymer ?
#
loop_
_entity_poly.entity_id
_entity_poly.type
_entity_poly.pdbx_seq_one_letter_code
_entity_poly.pdbx_strand_id
1 'polypeptide(L)'
;MRGGGVFSDEEIQLLRGLPAVANVTRNRITYSDAFKQVCTIRYLAGESPTKIFREAGLPPELIGYKRIERSVARWKAAVLKSVNGSSNMSNGEIITELVNLYVHAVTRKEKLDDIAGIVNPDKANIGNAPHPLDGANVSGRGCIPADVPVPSGTAAIAVPPAPLSADNGLDSETALVIIKQQARRIDELERANASLLDKLNKAIPSPTVDN
;
A
#
# COMPACT_ATOMS: atom_id res chain seq x y z
N MET A 1 -30.57 20.87 -18.85
CA MET A 1 -29.41 20.31 -18.11
C MET A 1 -29.69 20.47 -16.61
N ARG A 2 -29.64 19.40 -15.79
CA ARG A 2 -29.77 19.52 -14.33
C ARG A 2 -28.53 20.26 -13.78
N GLY A 3 -28.61 21.59 -13.74
CA GLY A 3 -27.60 22.45 -13.16
C GLY A 3 -27.80 22.49 -11.64
N GLY A 4 -26.82 21.99 -10.89
CA GLY A 4 -26.68 22.27 -9.45
C GLY A 4 -27.91 21.96 -8.58
N GLY A 5 -28.66 20.90 -8.89
CA GLY A 5 -29.76 20.43 -8.04
C GLY A 5 -29.24 19.77 -6.77
N VAL A 6 -30.03 19.88 -5.69
CA VAL A 6 -29.84 19.06 -4.49
C VAL A 6 -30.16 17.60 -4.81
N PHE A 7 -29.34 16.67 -4.29
CA PHE A 7 -29.61 15.24 -4.38
C PHE A 7 -30.78 14.88 -3.47
N SER A 8 -31.69 14.03 -3.94
CA SER A 8 -32.74 13.44 -3.10
C SER A 8 -32.13 12.46 -2.10
N ASP A 9 -32.84 12.17 -1.01
CA ASP A 9 -32.35 11.22 -0.01
C ASP A 9 -32.16 9.81 -0.61
N GLU A 10 -33.00 9.43 -1.59
CA GLU A 10 -32.85 8.19 -2.38
C GLU A 10 -31.58 8.19 -3.25
N GLU A 11 -31.32 9.28 -3.97
CA GLU A 11 -30.11 9.46 -4.79
C GLU A 11 -28.86 9.41 -3.91
N ILE A 12 -28.90 10.03 -2.72
CA ILE A 12 -27.80 10.00 -1.74
C ILE A 12 -27.54 8.57 -1.27
N GLN A 13 -28.59 7.81 -0.93
CA GLN A 13 -28.46 6.44 -0.46
C GLN A 13 -27.86 5.52 -1.54
N LEU A 14 -28.31 5.68 -2.78
CA LEU A 14 -27.76 4.96 -3.93
C LEU A 14 -26.27 5.27 -4.11
N LEU A 15 -25.90 6.55 -4.12
CA LEU A 15 -24.53 6.99 -4.35
C LEU A 15 -23.56 6.54 -3.23
N ARG A 16 -24.05 6.41 -1.98
CA ARG A 16 -23.24 5.91 -0.86
C ARG A 16 -22.83 4.45 -1.00
N GLY A 17 -23.56 3.64 -1.75
CA GLY A 17 -23.23 2.23 -1.98
C GLY A 17 -22.13 2.01 -3.03
N LEU A 18 -21.70 3.05 -3.74
CA LEU A 18 -20.74 2.92 -4.83
C LEU A 18 -19.29 2.98 -4.33
N PRO A 19 -18.39 2.08 -4.77
CA PRO A 19 -16.97 2.11 -4.39
C PRO A 19 -16.24 3.38 -4.87
N ALA A 20 -16.80 4.05 -5.89
CA ALA A 20 -16.27 5.30 -6.42
C ALA A 20 -16.50 6.51 -5.48
N VAL A 21 -17.34 6.35 -4.47
CA VAL A 21 -17.83 7.44 -3.62
C VAL A 21 -17.40 7.19 -2.18
N ALA A 22 -16.67 8.15 -1.61
CA ALA A 22 -16.27 8.12 -0.20
C ALA A 22 -17.34 8.73 0.71
N ASN A 23 -18.00 9.81 0.26
CA ASN A 23 -19.08 10.44 1.02
C ASN A 23 -20.00 11.24 0.10
N VAL A 24 -21.27 11.35 0.48
CA VAL A 24 -22.28 12.15 -0.23
C VAL A 24 -23.06 12.99 0.76
N THR A 25 -23.19 14.26 0.41
CA THR A 25 -24.08 15.23 1.04
C THR A 25 -25.09 15.69 0.00
N ARG A 26 -26.08 16.47 0.44
CA ARG A 26 -27.16 16.99 -0.41
C ARG A 26 -26.69 17.76 -1.66
N ASN A 27 -25.48 18.31 -1.69
CA ASN A 27 -24.97 19.04 -2.86
C ASN A 27 -23.54 18.67 -3.28
N ARG A 28 -22.86 17.82 -2.53
CA ARG A 28 -21.45 17.48 -2.74
C ARG A 28 -21.22 15.99 -2.65
N ILE A 29 -20.50 15.48 -3.65
CA ILE A 29 -19.95 14.13 -3.68
C ILE A 29 -18.46 14.25 -3.41
N THR A 30 -17.99 13.43 -2.48
CA THR A 30 -16.58 13.18 -2.21
C THR A 30 -16.25 11.84 -2.82
N TYR A 31 -15.38 11.85 -3.83
CA TYR A 31 -14.95 10.63 -4.50
C TYR A 31 -13.86 9.93 -3.69
N SER A 32 -13.83 8.60 -3.78
CA SER A 32 -12.76 7.79 -3.17
C SER A 32 -11.43 8.05 -3.88
N ASP A 33 -10.32 7.99 -3.13
CA ASP A 33 -9.00 8.25 -3.70
C ASP A 33 -8.62 7.20 -4.75
N ALA A 34 -8.99 5.94 -4.53
CA ALA A 34 -8.86 4.87 -5.51
C ALA A 34 -9.54 5.21 -6.84
N PHE A 35 -10.78 5.71 -6.80
CA PHE A 35 -11.49 6.09 -8.03
C PHE A 35 -10.86 7.28 -8.74
N LYS A 36 -10.39 8.30 -7.99
CA LYS A 36 -9.68 9.45 -8.59
C LYS A 36 -8.44 8.99 -9.35
N GLN A 37 -7.67 8.06 -8.80
CA GLN A 37 -6.46 7.51 -9.42
C GLN A 37 -6.80 6.72 -10.69
N VAL A 38 -7.70 5.72 -10.58
CA VAL A 38 -8.15 4.92 -11.73
C VAL A 38 -8.71 5.81 -12.84
N CYS A 39 -9.53 6.80 -12.48
CA CYS A 39 -10.10 7.73 -13.44
C CYS A 39 -9.02 8.55 -14.16
N THR A 40 -8.02 9.05 -13.42
CA THR A 40 -6.94 9.85 -14.02
C THR A 40 -6.08 9.00 -14.96
N ILE A 41 -5.74 7.77 -14.57
CA ILE A 41 -4.97 6.83 -15.41
C ILE A 41 -5.72 6.54 -16.72
N ARG A 42 -6.99 6.13 -16.63
CA ARG A 42 -7.80 5.80 -17.81
C ARG A 42 -8.00 7.01 -18.72
N TYR A 43 -8.19 8.19 -18.15
CA TYR A 43 -8.30 9.43 -18.91
C TYR A 43 -7.01 9.78 -19.66
N LEU A 44 -5.85 9.62 -19.02
CA LEU A 44 -4.55 9.82 -19.67
C LEU A 44 -4.27 8.80 -20.78
N ALA A 45 -4.82 7.59 -20.63
CA ALA A 45 -4.80 6.55 -21.66
C ALA A 45 -5.77 6.83 -22.84
N GLY A 46 -6.54 7.92 -22.79
CA GLY A 46 -7.41 8.37 -23.88
C GLY A 46 -8.88 8.01 -23.72
N GLU A 47 -9.29 7.39 -22.61
CA GLU A 47 -10.71 7.12 -22.38
C GLU A 47 -11.49 8.38 -21.99
N SER A 48 -12.75 8.47 -22.43
CA SER A 48 -13.57 9.63 -22.13
C SER A 48 -13.99 9.67 -20.65
N PRO A 49 -13.93 10.84 -19.98
CA PRO A 49 -14.36 10.99 -18.59
C PRO A 49 -15.78 10.47 -18.34
N THR A 50 -16.69 10.75 -19.26
CA THR A 50 -18.08 10.33 -19.17
C THR A 50 -18.23 8.81 -19.17
N LYS A 51 -17.43 8.09 -19.98
CA LYS A 51 -17.44 6.62 -20.02
C LYS A 51 -16.98 6.04 -18.68
N ILE A 52 -15.85 6.54 -18.17
CA ILE A 52 -15.27 6.09 -16.89
C ILE A 52 -16.27 6.28 -15.74
N PHE A 53 -16.93 7.43 -15.68
CA PHE A 53 -17.92 7.74 -14.66
C PHE A 53 -19.18 6.88 -14.79
N ARG A 54 -19.68 6.66 -16.01
CA ARG A 54 -20.84 5.79 -16.25
C ARG A 54 -20.60 4.36 -15.80
N GLU A 55 -19.43 3.80 -16.10
CA GLU A 55 -19.04 2.45 -15.66
C GLU A 55 -18.89 2.34 -14.14
N ALA A 56 -18.55 3.44 -13.47
CA ALA A 56 -18.48 3.51 -12.00
C ALA A 56 -19.85 3.72 -11.32
N GLY A 57 -20.95 3.65 -12.06
CA GLY A 57 -22.31 3.89 -11.54
C GLY A 57 -22.65 5.37 -11.34
N LEU A 58 -21.88 6.28 -11.95
CA LEU A 58 -21.99 7.72 -11.80
C LEU A 58 -22.36 8.39 -13.14
N PRO A 59 -23.59 8.17 -13.65
CA PRO A 59 -23.97 8.67 -14.96
C PRO A 59 -23.97 10.21 -15.02
N PRO A 60 -23.59 10.80 -16.17
CA PRO A 60 -23.55 12.25 -16.34
C PRO A 60 -24.93 12.92 -16.20
N GLU A 61 -26.02 12.17 -16.34
CA GLU A 61 -27.39 12.63 -16.10
C GLU A 61 -27.64 12.94 -14.60
N LEU A 62 -27.02 12.18 -13.70
CA LEU A 62 -27.11 12.34 -12.25
C LEU A 62 -26.06 13.32 -11.73
N ILE A 63 -24.82 13.20 -12.20
CA ILE A 63 -23.69 13.98 -11.70
C ILE A 63 -23.56 15.34 -12.40
N GLY A 64 -23.91 15.39 -13.67
CA GLY A 64 -23.71 16.55 -14.55
C GLY A 64 -22.38 16.49 -15.31
N TYR A 65 -22.46 16.60 -16.64
CA TYR A 65 -21.31 16.62 -17.56
C TYR A 65 -20.19 17.60 -17.12
N LYS A 66 -20.55 18.85 -16.78
CA LYS A 66 -19.57 19.86 -16.35
C LYS A 66 -18.89 19.54 -15.02
N ARG A 67 -19.56 18.82 -14.12
CA ARG A 67 -18.96 18.42 -12.84
C ARG A 67 -17.94 17.31 -13.04
N ILE A 68 -18.21 16.39 -13.97
CA ILE A 68 -17.27 15.34 -14.38
C ILE A 68 -16.02 15.97 -14.99
N GLU A 69 -16.17 16.81 -16.03
CA GLU A 69 -15.05 17.50 -16.68
C GLU A 69 -14.15 18.23 -15.67
N ARG A 70 -14.75 19.06 -14.80
CA ARG A 70 -14.00 19.85 -13.82
C ARG A 70 -13.29 18.97 -12.78
N SER A 71 -13.90 17.85 -12.40
CA SER A 71 -13.30 16.92 -11.43
C SER A 71 -12.06 16.26 -12.01
N VAL A 72 -12.16 15.73 -13.24
CA VAL A 72 -11.03 15.08 -13.92
C VAL A 72 -9.90 16.08 -14.20
N ALA A 73 -10.22 17.29 -14.67
CA ALA A 73 -9.22 18.34 -14.89
C ALA A 73 -8.45 18.68 -13.60
N ARG A 74 -9.16 18.82 -12.48
CA ARG A 74 -8.55 19.10 -11.18
C ARG A 74 -7.65 17.94 -10.71
N TRP A 75 -8.10 16.69 -10.86
CA TRP A 75 -7.31 15.53 -10.43
C TRP A 75 -6.07 15.34 -11.29
N LYS A 76 -6.19 15.51 -12.61
CA LYS A 76 -5.04 15.52 -13.52
C LYS A 76 -4.02 16.60 -13.12
N ALA A 77 -4.47 17.82 -12.83
CA ALA A 77 -3.58 18.89 -12.40
C ALA A 77 -2.87 18.57 -11.06
N ALA A 78 -3.59 17.96 -10.11
CA ALA A 78 -3.02 17.55 -8.83
C ALA A 78 -1.94 16.45 -9.01
N VAL A 79 -2.22 15.47 -9.86
CA VAL A 79 -1.24 14.42 -10.23
C VAL A 79 -0.02 15.02 -10.89
N LEU A 80 -0.21 15.90 -11.87
CA LEU A 80 0.90 16.53 -12.58
C LEU A 80 1.78 17.32 -11.61
N LYS A 81 1.18 18.01 -10.63
CA LYS A 81 1.93 18.69 -9.57
C LYS A 81 2.70 17.73 -8.65
N SER A 82 2.17 16.54 -8.36
CA SER A 82 2.83 15.58 -7.48
C SER A 82 3.96 14.81 -8.16
N VAL A 83 3.84 14.53 -9.47
CA VAL A 83 4.86 13.77 -10.22
C VAL A 83 5.91 14.68 -10.86
N ASN A 84 5.55 15.91 -11.27
CA ASN A 84 6.47 16.84 -11.91
C ASN A 84 7.25 17.68 -10.89
N GLY A 85 8.42 17.17 -10.48
CA GLY A 85 9.58 18.04 -10.22
C GLY A 85 10.26 18.55 -11.51
N SER A 86 9.93 17.95 -12.66
CA SER A 86 10.48 18.26 -13.99
C SER A 86 9.36 18.38 -15.04
N SER A 87 9.41 19.37 -15.91
CA SER A 87 8.24 19.92 -16.62
C SER A 87 7.75 19.16 -17.86
N ASN A 88 8.37 18.04 -18.27
CA ASN A 88 8.19 17.49 -19.63
C ASN A 88 7.93 15.97 -19.72
N MET A 89 7.19 15.35 -18.79
CA MET A 89 6.79 13.93 -18.90
C MET A 89 5.59 13.74 -19.85
N SER A 90 5.62 12.65 -20.63
CA SER A 90 4.51 12.19 -21.46
C SER A 90 3.37 11.56 -20.63
N ASN A 91 2.16 11.48 -21.20
CA ASN A 91 1.04 10.80 -20.54
C ASN A 91 1.38 9.35 -20.17
N GLY A 92 2.16 8.64 -20.99
CA GLY A 92 2.57 7.26 -20.73
C GLY A 92 3.46 7.14 -19.50
N GLU A 93 4.43 8.04 -19.34
CA GLU A 93 5.32 8.06 -18.17
C GLU A 93 4.55 8.43 -16.89
N ILE A 94 3.63 9.39 -16.97
CA ILE A 94 2.75 9.74 -15.85
C ILE A 94 1.90 8.54 -15.43
N ILE A 95 1.35 7.78 -16.38
CA ILE A 95 0.59 6.57 -16.09
C ILE A 95 1.49 5.56 -15.37
N THR A 96 2.70 5.32 -15.85
CA THR A 96 3.65 4.39 -15.21
C THR A 96 3.96 4.78 -13.77
N GLU A 97 4.26 6.06 -13.51
CA GLU A 97 4.53 6.54 -12.15
C GLU A 97 3.32 6.40 -11.21
N LEU A 98 2.11 6.70 -11.70
CA LEU A 98 0.90 6.51 -10.92
C LEU A 98 0.65 5.04 -10.56
N VAL A 99 0.86 4.14 -11.52
CA VAL A 99 0.70 2.70 -11.30
C VAL A 99 1.74 2.20 -10.30
N ASN A 100 3.01 2.61 -10.43
CA ASN A 100 4.06 2.25 -9.49
C ASN A 100 3.76 2.75 -8.07
N LEU A 101 3.31 4.00 -7.93
CA LEU A 101 2.92 4.57 -6.64
C LEU A 101 1.78 3.76 -6.00
N TYR A 102 0.78 3.37 -6.79
CA TYR A 102 -0.34 2.57 -6.31
C TYR A 102 0.11 1.18 -5.86
N VAL A 103 0.89 0.47 -6.69
CA VAL A 103 1.45 -0.85 -6.35
C VAL A 103 2.26 -0.76 -5.05
N HIS A 104 3.16 0.22 -4.92
CA HIS A 104 3.91 0.43 -3.69
C HIS A 104 3.04 0.73 -2.47
N ALA A 105 1.94 1.47 -2.62
CA ALA A 105 1.02 1.74 -1.53
C ALA A 105 0.29 0.47 -1.07
N VAL A 106 -0.17 -0.36 -2.01
CA VAL A 106 -0.84 -1.64 -1.72
C VAL A 106 0.13 -2.61 -1.06
N THR A 107 1.32 -2.83 -1.62
CA THR A 107 2.32 -3.75 -1.05
C THR A 107 2.80 -3.31 0.34
N ARG A 108 2.96 -1.99 0.58
CA ARG A 108 3.26 -1.50 1.94
C ARG A 108 2.12 -1.77 2.91
N LYS A 109 0.88 -1.62 2.47
CA LYS A 109 -0.29 -1.91 3.30
C LYS A 109 -0.36 -3.40 3.66
N GLU A 110 -0.16 -4.30 2.70
CA GLU A 110 -0.11 -5.76 2.94
C GLU A 110 0.98 -6.12 3.96
N LYS A 111 2.20 -5.60 3.77
CA LYS A 111 3.31 -5.83 4.71
C LYS A 111 3.02 -5.30 6.12
N LEU A 112 2.30 -4.18 6.25
CA LEU A 112 1.88 -3.65 7.55
C LEU A 112 0.77 -4.49 8.18
N ASP A 113 -0.18 -4.97 7.38
CA ASP A 113 -1.26 -5.86 7.83
C ASP A 113 -0.67 -7.22 8.30
N ASP A 114 0.36 -7.74 7.63
CA ASP A 114 1.11 -8.94 8.06
C ASP A 114 1.82 -8.73 9.41
N ILE A 115 2.50 -7.60 9.58
CA ILE A 115 3.15 -7.24 10.84
C ILE A 115 2.11 -7.05 11.95
N ALA A 116 0.98 -6.41 11.67
CA ALA A 116 -0.12 -6.24 12.62
C ALA A 116 -0.79 -7.58 12.99
N GLY A 117 -0.85 -8.54 12.06
CA GLY A 117 -1.28 -9.91 12.31
C GLY A 117 -0.34 -10.68 13.24
N ILE A 118 0.97 -10.40 13.17
CA ILE A 118 1.97 -10.99 14.08
C ILE A 118 1.91 -10.36 15.48
N VAL A 119 1.60 -9.06 15.57
CA VAL A 119 1.57 -8.30 16.85
C VAL A 119 0.29 -8.54 17.68
N ASN A 120 -0.77 -9.14 17.11
CA ASN A 120 -2.00 -9.48 17.85
C ASN A 120 -2.23 -11.01 17.95
N PRO A 121 -1.64 -11.70 18.95
CA PRO A 121 -1.89 -13.13 19.16
C PRO A 121 -3.19 -13.49 19.93
N ASP A 122 -3.99 -12.54 20.41
CA ASP A 122 -5.13 -12.83 21.32
C ASP A 122 -6.53 -12.58 20.74
N LYS A 123 -6.90 -13.31 19.67
CA LYS A 123 -8.34 -13.53 19.39
C LYS A 123 -8.68 -14.87 18.75
N ALA A 124 -8.00 -15.93 19.16
CA ALA A 124 -8.30 -17.28 18.70
C ALA A 124 -8.43 -18.29 19.86
N ASN A 125 -9.05 -17.95 21.00
CA ASN A 125 -9.67 -18.96 21.87
C ASN A 125 -10.59 -18.34 22.94
N ILE A 126 -11.90 -18.30 22.71
CA ILE A 126 -12.88 -18.34 23.81
C ILE A 126 -13.98 -19.32 23.41
N GLY A 127 -13.72 -20.60 23.64
CA GLY A 127 -14.76 -21.62 23.76
C GLY A 127 -15.19 -21.79 25.22
N ASN A 128 -16.50 -21.74 25.47
CA ASN A 128 -17.29 -22.41 26.53
C ASN A 128 -16.72 -22.40 27.97
N ALA A 129 -17.22 -21.55 28.89
CA ALA A 129 -18.40 -21.72 29.78
C ALA A 129 -17.94 -21.78 31.27
N PRO A 130 -18.78 -21.70 32.33
CA PRO A 130 -19.98 -20.87 32.61
C PRO A 130 -19.94 -20.14 34.00
N HIS A 131 -20.65 -18.99 34.09
CA HIS A 131 -21.46 -18.45 35.21
C HIS A 131 -20.86 -18.34 36.67
N PRO A 132 -21.52 -17.65 37.63
CA PRO A 132 -20.94 -16.60 38.49
C PRO A 132 -20.89 -17.08 39.95
N LEU A 133 -20.50 -16.23 40.89
CA LEU A 133 -21.16 -15.98 42.20
C LEU A 133 -20.19 -15.27 43.17
N ASP A 134 -20.74 -14.23 43.80
CA ASP A 134 -20.50 -13.71 45.15
C ASP A 134 -19.11 -13.30 45.69
N GLY A 135 -19.12 -12.11 46.32
CA GLY A 135 -18.73 -12.05 47.73
C GLY A 135 -17.50 -11.20 48.11
N ALA A 136 -17.75 -9.90 48.31
CA ALA A 136 -17.36 -9.11 49.49
C ALA A 136 -15.88 -8.83 49.91
N ASN A 137 -15.71 -7.58 50.40
CA ASN A 137 -14.89 -7.13 51.54
C ASN A 137 -13.38 -6.87 51.29
N VAL A 138 -12.93 -5.62 51.08
CA VAL A 138 -12.53 -4.54 52.04
C VAL A 138 -11.19 -4.72 52.76
N SER A 139 -10.42 -3.63 52.71
CA SER A 139 -9.36 -3.15 53.62
C SER A 139 -8.04 -3.93 53.73
N GLY A 140 -6.95 -3.25 53.35
CA GLY A 140 -5.59 -3.68 53.65
C GLY A 140 -4.53 -2.64 53.26
N ARG A 141 -4.44 -1.57 54.05
CA ARG A 141 -3.36 -0.57 54.07
C ARG A 141 -1.97 -1.23 54.12
N GLY A 142 -1.01 -0.74 53.32
CA GLY A 142 0.41 -1.11 53.45
C GLY A 142 1.31 -0.19 52.63
N CYS A 143 2.14 0.58 53.32
CA CYS A 143 3.00 1.63 52.80
C CYS A 143 4.32 1.07 52.24
N ILE A 144 4.87 1.80 51.25
CA ILE A 144 6.23 1.89 50.66
C ILE A 144 7.41 1.25 51.45
N PRO A 145 8.52 0.83 50.80
CA PRO A 145 9.50 1.78 50.25
C PRO A 145 10.15 1.41 48.90
N ALA A 146 10.70 2.47 48.30
CA ALA A 146 11.61 2.47 47.17
C ALA A 146 12.95 1.77 47.48
N ASP A 147 13.76 1.66 46.42
CA ASP A 147 15.14 1.15 46.32
C ASP A 147 15.30 -0.35 46.03
N VAL A 148 15.43 -0.66 44.74
CA VAL A 148 16.37 -1.72 44.29
C VAL A 148 17.22 -1.18 43.14
N PRO A 149 18.56 -1.31 43.20
CA PRO A 149 19.50 -0.67 42.28
C PRO A 149 19.55 -1.42 40.95
N VAL A 150 19.76 -0.68 39.86
CA VAL A 150 20.20 -1.24 38.57
C VAL A 150 21.68 -1.61 38.67
N PRO A 151 22.09 -2.88 38.55
CA PRO A 151 23.47 -3.20 38.26
C PRO A 151 23.70 -3.14 36.74
N SER A 152 24.67 -2.30 36.37
CA SER A 152 25.32 -2.29 35.07
C SER A 152 25.85 -3.68 34.70
N GLY A 153 25.72 -4.05 33.42
CA GLY A 153 26.54 -5.10 32.85
C GLY A 153 26.04 -5.65 31.51
N THR A 154 26.65 -5.17 30.42
CA THR A 154 26.99 -5.96 29.20
C THR A 154 25.82 -6.28 28.26
N ALA A 155 25.75 -5.94 26.97
CA ALA A 155 26.72 -5.46 26.00
C ALA A 155 26.02 -4.49 25.04
N ALA A 156 26.64 -3.34 24.78
CA ALA A 156 26.24 -2.48 23.67
C ALA A 156 26.53 -3.23 22.36
N ILE A 157 25.49 -3.69 21.67
CA ILE A 157 25.61 -4.05 20.25
C ILE A 157 25.73 -2.72 19.52
N ALA A 158 26.97 -2.32 19.27
CA ALA A 158 27.31 -1.22 18.39
C ALA A 158 26.76 -1.55 17.00
N VAL A 159 25.60 -1.00 16.67
CA VAL A 159 25.18 -0.86 15.28
C VAL A 159 26.20 0.10 14.64
N PRO A 160 26.97 -0.31 13.63
CA PRO A 160 27.84 0.63 12.95
C PRO A 160 26.97 1.75 12.36
N PRO A 161 27.31 3.03 12.55
CA PRO A 161 26.58 4.10 11.89
C PRO A 161 26.68 3.88 10.38
N ALA A 162 25.52 3.79 9.74
CA ALA A 162 25.41 3.83 8.29
C ALA A 162 26.17 5.08 7.79
N PRO A 163 27.06 4.95 6.79
CA PRO A 163 27.78 6.12 6.30
C PRO A 163 26.77 7.12 5.74
N LEU A 164 26.73 8.26 6.43
CA LEU A 164 26.22 9.52 5.93
C LEU A 164 26.75 9.74 4.50
N SER A 165 25.84 10.16 3.63
CA SER A 165 26.09 10.58 2.26
C SER A 165 27.35 11.44 2.17
N ALA A 166 28.43 10.85 1.67
CA ALA A 166 29.50 11.59 1.01
C ALA A 166 29.14 11.64 -0.47
N ASP A 167 28.77 12.83 -0.93
CA ASP A 167 28.72 13.20 -2.34
C ASP A 167 30.13 13.15 -2.94
N ASN A 168 30.61 11.93 -3.24
CA ASN A 168 31.69 11.71 -4.18
C ASN A 168 31.07 10.89 -5.31
N GLY A 169 30.63 11.56 -6.36
CA GLY A 169 30.15 10.91 -7.57
C GLY A 169 31.13 9.82 -7.99
N LEU A 170 30.70 8.56 -7.93
CA LEU A 170 31.42 7.42 -8.49
C LEU A 170 31.75 7.79 -9.94
N ASP A 171 33.04 7.92 -10.26
CA ASP A 171 33.43 8.22 -11.63
C ASP A 171 32.82 7.17 -12.57
N SER A 172 32.42 7.59 -13.76
CA SER A 172 31.69 6.75 -14.70
C SER A 172 32.45 5.47 -15.09
N GLU A 173 33.78 5.50 -15.05
CA GLU A 173 34.67 4.40 -15.37
C GLU A 173 34.75 3.39 -14.20
N THR A 174 34.84 3.87 -12.96
CA THR A 174 34.72 3.04 -11.75
C THR A 174 33.32 2.41 -11.65
N ALA A 175 32.26 3.15 -11.96
CA ALA A 175 30.90 2.62 -12.01
C ALA A 175 30.77 1.49 -13.05
N LEU A 176 31.35 1.66 -14.24
CA LEU A 176 31.38 0.64 -15.31
C LEU A 176 32.09 -0.64 -14.88
N VAL A 177 33.22 -0.53 -14.17
CA VAL A 177 33.97 -1.69 -13.66
C VAL A 177 33.15 -2.45 -12.62
N ILE A 178 32.51 -1.73 -11.69
CA ILE A 178 31.64 -2.32 -10.67
C ILE A 178 30.46 -3.04 -11.32
N ILE A 179 29.77 -2.42 -12.29
CA ILE A 179 28.64 -3.02 -13.01
C ILE A 179 29.08 -4.31 -13.72
N LYS A 180 30.21 -4.29 -14.43
CA LYS A 180 30.75 -5.48 -15.12
C LYS A 180 31.16 -6.59 -14.15
N GLN A 181 31.62 -6.24 -12.95
CA GLN A 181 31.97 -7.21 -11.93
C GLN A 181 30.71 -7.83 -11.29
N GLN A 182 29.68 -7.02 -11.03
CA GLN A 182 28.39 -7.49 -10.53
C GLN A 182 27.71 -8.45 -11.51
N ALA A 183 27.69 -8.14 -12.81
CA ALA A 183 27.14 -9.04 -13.83
C ALA A 183 27.80 -10.43 -13.82
N ARG A 184 29.14 -10.47 -13.79
CA ARG A 184 29.89 -11.75 -13.70
C ARG A 184 29.58 -12.53 -12.43
N ARG A 185 29.40 -11.84 -11.30
CA ARG A 185 29.05 -12.48 -10.03
C ARG A 185 27.64 -13.04 -10.05
N ILE A 186 26.71 -12.37 -10.71
CA ILE A 186 25.34 -12.85 -10.92
C ILE A 186 25.37 -14.13 -11.78
N ASP A 187 26.07 -14.13 -12.90
CA ASP A 187 26.17 -15.31 -13.79
C ASP A 187 26.75 -16.54 -13.05
N GLU A 188 27.74 -16.33 -12.18
CA GLU A 188 28.34 -17.39 -11.38
C GLU A 188 27.36 -17.96 -10.34
N LEU A 189 26.61 -17.08 -9.66
CA LEU A 189 25.59 -17.48 -8.69
C LEU A 189 24.42 -18.21 -9.35
N GLU A 190 23.98 -17.77 -10.53
CA GLU A 190 22.93 -18.44 -11.30
C GLU A 190 23.36 -19.85 -11.74
N ARG A 191 24.61 -20.00 -12.20
CA ARG A 191 25.16 -21.32 -12.55
C ARG A 191 25.28 -22.24 -11.34
N ALA A 192 25.70 -21.71 -10.19
CA ALA A 192 25.77 -22.49 -8.95
C ALA A 192 24.37 -22.95 -8.51
N ASN A 193 23.37 -22.07 -8.58
CA ASN A 193 21.98 -22.41 -8.27
C ASN A 193 21.43 -23.48 -9.23
N ALA A 194 21.70 -23.37 -10.53
CA ALA A 194 21.30 -24.39 -11.50
C ALA A 194 21.91 -25.77 -11.19
N SER A 195 23.20 -25.81 -10.79
CA SER A 195 23.85 -27.05 -10.37
C SER A 195 23.27 -27.63 -9.09
N LEU A 196 22.90 -26.79 -8.12
CA LEU A 196 22.23 -27.24 -6.89
C LEU A 196 20.83 -27.79 -7.18
N LEU A 197 20.07 -27.18 -8.09
CA LEU A 197 18.77 -27.69 -8.54
C LEU A 197 18.90 -29.06 -9.21
N ASP A 198 19.89 -29.25 -10.08
CA ASP A 198 20.14 -30.55 -10.72
C ASP A 198 20.49 -31.64 -9.69
N LYS A 199 21.34 -31.31 -8.71
CA LYS A 199 21.65 -32.22 -7.59
C LYS A 199 20.42 -32.57 -6.76
N LEU A 200 19.53 -31.61 -6.53
CA LEU A 200 18.29 -31.84 -5.79
C LEU A 200 17.34 -32.76 -6.57
N ASN A 201 17.16 -32.51 -7.86
CA ASN A 201 16.34 -33.37 -8.73
C ASN A 201 16.88 -34.79 -8.82
N LYS A 202 18.21 -34.96 -8.83
CA LYS A 202 18.84 -36.28 -8.81
C LYS A 202 18.74 -36.98 -7.44
N ALA A 203 18.65 -36.21 -6.36
CA ALA A 203 18.50 -36.73 -5.00
C ALA A 203 17.05 -37.07 -4.62
N ILE A 204 16.06 -36.61 -5.39
CA ILE A 204 14.65 -37.00 -5.26
C ILE A 204 14.37 -38.11 -6.29
N PRO A 205 14.43 -39.40 -5.91
CA PRO A 205 13.98 -40.46 -6.81
C PRO A 205 12.48 -40.30 -7.07
N SER A 206 12.09 -40.23 -8.35
CA SER A 206 10.69 -40.32 -8.78
C SER A 206 10.05 -41.57 -8.16
N PRO A 207 8.81 -41.49 -7.64
CA PRO A 207 8.11 -42.68 -7.15
C PRO A 207 7.93 -43.63 -8.33
N THR A 208 8.61 -44.77 -8.27
CA THR A 208 8.34 -45.92 -9.13
C THR A 208 6.89 -46.31 -8.90
N VAL A 209 6.03 -45.98 -9.85
CA VAL A 209 4.68 -46.56 -9.94
C VAL A 209 4.88 -47.97 -10.49
N ASP A 210 5.10 -48.91 -9.58
CA ASP A 210 5.02 -50.34 -9.88
C ASP A 210 3.54 -50.72 -9.97
N ASN A 211 3.15 -51.22 -11.14
CA ASN A 211 1.81 -51.69 -11.50
C ASN A 211 1.81 -53.22 -11.60
#